data_AF-A0ABD5DY37-F1
#
_entry.id   AF-A0ABD5DY37-F1
#
_cell.length_a   1.000
_cell.length_b   1.000
_cell.length_c   1.000
_cell.angle_alpha   90.00
_cell.angle_beta   90.00
_cell.angle_gamma   90.00
#
_symmetry.space_group_name_H-M   'P 1'
#
loop_
_entity.id
_entity.type
_entity.pdbx_description
1 polymer ?
#
loop_
_entity_poly.entity_id
_entity_poly.type
_entity_poly.pdbx_seq_one_letter_code
_entity_poly.pdbx_strand_id
1 'polypeptide(L)' 'LAGMPESALAAAQAQAQAKEQEGYLLTLDIPSYLPVMTYCDNQALREEMYRAYSTRASDQGPNAGKWDNSPVMAEILA' A
#
# COMPACT_ATOMS: atom_id res chain seq x y z
N LEU A 1 -13.51 -6.90 0.01
CA LEU A 1 -12.31 -7.49 -0.62
C LEU A 1 -12.70 -8.60 -1.61
N ALA A 2 -13.76 -8.39 -2.40
CA ALA A 2 -14.16 -9.36 -3.42
C ALA A 2 -13.06 -9.50 -4.49
N GLY A 3 -12.95 -10.69 -5.07
CA GLY A 3 -11.95 -11.04 -6.09
C GLY A 3 -10.57 -11.41 -5.53
N MET A 4 -10.26 -11.08 -4.28
CA MET A 4 -8.96 -11.40 -3.67
C MET A 4 -8.75 -12.92 -3.50
N PRO A 5 -7.55 -13.46 -3.81
CA PRO A 5 -7.20 -14.84 -3.49
C PRO A 5 -7.29 -15.10 -1.98
N GLU A 6 -7.76 -16.29 -1.61
CA GLU A 6 -7.89 -16.69 -0.20
C GLU A 6 -6.57 -16.59 0.56
N SER A 7 -5.44 -16.94 -0.09
CA SER A 7 -4.11 -16.81 0.50
C SER A 7 -3.74 -15.36 0.84
N ALA A 8 -4.13 -14.40 0.00
CA ALA A 8 -3.89 -12.98 0.24
C ALA A 8 -4.80 -12.43 1.36
N LEU A 9 -6.05 -12.89 1.42
CA LEU A 9 -6.96 -12.56 2.53
C LEU A 9 -6.46 -13.12 3.86
N ALA A 10 -6.01 -14.37 3.89
CA ALA A 10 -5.45 -15.01 5.08
C ALA A 10 -4.18 -14.29 5.56
N ALA A 11 -3.29 -13.90 4.63
CA ALA A 11 -2.10 -13.12 4.96
C ALA A 11 -2.46 -11.74 5.55
N ALA A 12 -3.42 -11.02 4.95
CA ALA A 12 -3.86 -9.72 5.46
C ALA A 12 -4.53 -9.83 6.83
N GLN A 13 -5.28 -10.90 7.09
CA GLN A 13 -5.89 -11.16 8.40
C GLN A 13 -4.82 -11.52 9.45
N ALA A 14 -3.85 -12.37 9.11
CA ALA A 14 -2.75 -12.72 10.00
C ALA A 14 -1.91 -11.48 10.37
N GLN A 15 -1.70 -10.58 9.41
CA GLN A 15 -1.03 -9.29 9.64
C GLN A 15 -1.83 -8.38 10.58
N ALA A 16 -3.15 -8.32 10.43
CA ALA A 16 -4.02 -7.57 11.35
C ALA A 16 -3.93 -8.13 12.77
N GLN A 17 -4.05 -9.45 12.93
CA GLN A 17 -3.92 -10.13 14.23
C GLN A 17 -2.55 -9.89 14.88
N ALA A 18 -1.47 -9.96 14.11
CA ALA A 18 -0.11 -9.70 14.60
C ALA A 18 0.09 -8.25 15.08
N LYS A 19 -0.74 -7.32 14.61
CA LYS A 19 -0.75 -5.92 15.06
C LYS A 19 -1.90 -5.60 16.02
N GLU A 20 -2.58 -6.60 16.54
CA GLU A 20 -3.73 -6.45 17.45
C GLU A 20 -4.85 -5.58 16.85
N GLN A 21 -5.04 -5.68 15.54
CA GLN A 21 -6.08 -4.98 14.78
C GLN A 21 -7.14 -5.96 14.31
N GLU A 22 -8.39 -5.48 14.25
CA GLU A 22 -9.51 -6.25 13.71
C GLU A 22 -9.58 -6.14 12.18
N GLY A 23 -10.07 -7.20 11.54
CA GLY A 23 -10.29 -7.23 10.08
C GLY A 23 -9.05 -7.63 9.28
N TYR A 24 -8.71 -6.82 8.27
CA TYR A 24 -7.63 -7.09 7.32
C TYR A 24 -6.65 -5.92 7.28
N LEU A 25 -5.36 -6.22 7.39
CA LEU A 25 -4.30 -5.23 7.27
C LEU A 25 -3.67 -5.34 5.88
N LEU A 26 -3.91 -4.33 5.06
CA LEU A 26 -3.27 -4.16 3.76
C LEU A 26 -2.06 -3.25 3.91
N THR A 27 -0.89 -3.71 3.46
CA THR A 27 0.34 -2.92 3.47
C THR A 27 0.76 -2.56 2.05
N LEU A 28 1.70 -1.62 1.94
CA LEU A 28 2.27 -1.21 0.65
C LEU A 28 3.45 -2.12 0.22
N ASP A 29 3.71 -3.20 0.95
CA ASP A 29 4.70 -4.21 0.56
C ASP A 29 4.16 -5.03 -0.61
N ILE A 30 5.04 -5.43 -1.54
CA ILE A 30 4.65 -6.13 -2.76
C ILE A 30 3.73 -7.35 -2.52
N PRO A 31 3.96 -8.22 -1.52
CA PRO A 31 3.07 -9.36 -1.26
C PRO A 31 1.64 -8.98 -0.86
N SER A 32 1.42 -7.76 -0.35
CA SER A 32 0.09 -7.24 0.01
C SER A 32 -0.49 -6.35 -1.10
N TYR A 33 0.33 -5.47 -1.69
CA TYR A 33 -0.08 -4.54 -2.73
C TYR A 33 -0.45 -5.23 -4.06
N LEU A 34 0.39 -6.16 -4.53
CA LEU A 34 0.21 -6.75 -5.85
C LEU A 34 -1.09 -7.55 -5.98
N PRO A 35 -1.48 -8.40 -5.00
CA PRO A 35 -2.77 -9.10 -5.08
C PRO A 35 -3.97 -8.16 -5.11
N VAL A 36 -3.92 -7.03 -4.39
CA VAL A 36 -5.00 -6.02 -4.41
C VAL A 36 -5.12 -5.40 -5.79
N MET A 37 -4.01 -5.05 -6.43
CA MET A 37 -4.03 -4.46 -7.77
C MET A 37 -4.46 -5.44 -8.86
N THR A 38 -4.08 -6.71 -8.74
CA THR A 38 -4.34 -7.72 -9.76
C THR A 38 -5.74 -8.33 -9.68
N TYR A 39 -6.24 -8.58 -8.47
CA TYR A 39 -7.42 -9.42 -8.27
C TYR A 39 -8.58 -8.73 -7.57
N CYS A 40 -8.38 -7.63 -6.84
CA CYS A 40 -9.49 -7.03 -6.10
C CYS A 40 -10.49 -6.38 -7.05
N ASP A 41 -11.77 -6.70 -6.92
CA ASP A 41 -12.84 -6.14 -7.77
C ASP A 41 -13.15 -4.67 -7.44
N ASN A 42 -12.87 -4.25 -6.20
CA ASN A 42 -13.19 -2.91 -5.72
C ASN A 42 -12.24 -1.86 -6.32
N GLN A 43 -12.74 -1.08 -7.29
CA GLN A 43 -11.98 -0.03 -7.97
C GLN A 43 -11.51 1.07 -7.03
N ALA A 44 -12.34 1.51 -6.08
CA ALA A 44 -11.97 2.57 -5.14
C ALA A 44 -10.80 2.13 -4.25
N LEU A 45 -10.81 0.88 -3.79
CA LEU A 45 -9.70 0.32 -3.01
C LEU A 45 -8.42 0.20 -3.85
N ARG A 46 -8.52 -0.22 -5.13
CA ARG A 46 -7.37 -0.23 -6.04
C ARG A 46 -6.80 1.17 -6.25
N GLU A 47 -7.65 2.18 -6.43
CA GLU A 47 -7.21 3.57 -6.58
C GLU A 47 -6.48 4.07 -5.32
N GLU A 48 -7.05 3.83 -4.14
CA GLU A 48 -6.47 4.23 -2.86
C GLU A 48 -5.08 3.61 -2.67
N MET A 49 -4.97 2.28 -2.87
CA MET A 49 -3.71 1.55 -2.78
C MET A 49 -2.68 2.03 -3.81
N TYR A 50 -3.11 2.24 -5.06
CA TYR A 50 -2.25 2.76 -6.12
C TYR A 50 -1.69 4.14 -5.76
N ARG A 51 -2.56 5.07 -5.36
CA ARG A 51 -2.15 6.42 -4.96
C ARG A 51 -1.18 6.35 -3.79
N ALA A 52 -1.51 5.59 -2.75
CA ALA A 52 -0.64 5.42 -1.59
C ALA A 52 0.73 4.83 -1.96
N TYR A 53 0.79 3.86 -2.88
CA TYR A 53 2.04 3.22 -3.34
C TYR A 53 2.89 4.13 -4.23
N SER A 54 2.27 4.86 -5.16
CA SER A 54 2.95 5.71 -6.13
C SER A 54 3.46 7.03 -5.54
N THR A 55 2.84 7.52 -4.46
CA THR A 55 3.25 8.77 -3.79
C THR A 55 4.05 8.51 -2.50
N ARG A 56 4.68 7.34 -2.37
CA ARG A 56 5.55 7.07 -1.21
C ARG A 56 6.79 7.95 -1.30
N ALA A 57 7.17 8.50 -0.15
CA ALA A 57 8.36 9.34 -0.02
C ALA A 57 8.39 10.51 -1.02
N SER A 58 7.23 11.13 -1.28
CA SER A 58 7.09 12.29 -2.16
C SER A 58 6.35 13.44 -1.47
N ASP A 59 6.24 14.53 -2.20
CA ASP A 59 5.43 15.72 -1.89
C ASP A 59 3.92 15.50 -2.09
N GLN A 60 3.48 14.27 -2.43
CA GLN A 60 2.10 13.94 -2.75
C GLN A 60 1.51 12.87 -1.83
N GLY A 61 0.17 12.78 -1.81
CA GLY A 61 -0.56 11.74 -1.09
C GLY A 61 -0.69 11.97 0.42
N PRO A 62 -1.07 10.93 1.19
CA PRO A 62 -1.46 11.09 2.59
C PRO A 62 -0.31 11.52 3.51
N ASN A 63 0.95 11.33 3.08
CA ASN A 63 2.15 11.68 3.84
C ASN A 63 3.01 12.71 3.11
N ALA A 64 2.40 13.51 2.23
CA ALA A 64 3.05 14.56 1.46
C ALA A 64 4.03 15.38 2.31
N GLY A 65 5.29 15.48 1.85
CA GLY A 65 6.31 16.32 2.46
C GLY A 65 6.93 15.80 3.78
N LYS A 66 6.38 14.73 4.38
CA LYS A 66 6.91 14.17 5.64
C LYS A 66 8.20 13.36 5.45
N TRP A 67 8.27 12.64 4.33
CA TRP A 67 9.39 11.76 3.98
C TRP A 67 9.80 11.97 2.52
N ASP A 68 9.68 13.19 2.02
CA ASP A 68 9.95 13.51 0.62
C ASP A 68 11.43 13.31 0.29
N ASN A 69 11.70 12.38 -0.64
CA ASN A 69 13.03 12.07 -1.12
C ASN A 69 13.43 12.92 -2.34
N SER A 70 12.53 13.73 -2.90
CA SER A 70 12.83 14.61 -4.04
C SER A 70 14.08 15.49 -3.83
N PRO A 71 14.25 16.20 -2.69
CA PRO A 71 15.47 16.98 -2.46
C PRO A 71 16.73 16.11 -2.33
N VAL A 72 16.62 14.94 -1.70
CA VAL A 72 17.75 14.00 -1.53
C VAL A 72 18.21 13.46 -2.89
N MET A 73 17.28 13.12 -3.78
CA MET A 73 17.61 12.69 -5.14
C MET A 73 18.29 13.79 -5.95
N ALA A 74 17.87 15.05 -5.78
CA ALA A 74 18.51 16.20 -6.44
C ALA A 74 19.95 16.40 -5.94
N GLU A 75 20.20 16.22 -4.65
CA GLU A 75 21.55 16.28 -4.06
C GLU A 75 22.45 15.15 -4.58
N ILE A 76 21.94 13.92 -4.72
CA ILE A 76 22.71 12.76 -5.22
C ILE A 76 23.16 12.94 -6.68
N LEU A 77 22.40 13.67 -7.49
CA LEU A 77 22.68 13.88 -8.92
C LEU A 77 23.64 15.05 -9.22
N ALA A 78 23.94 15.89 -8.23
CA ALA A 78 24.74 17.11 -8.39
C ALA A 78 26.25 16.84 -8.31
#